data_AF-S6UQ66-F1
#
_entry.id   AF-S6UQ66-F1
#
_cell.length_a   1.000
_cell.length_b   1.000
_cell.length_c   1.000
_cell.angle_alpha   90.00
_cell.angle_beta   90.00
_cell.angle_gamma   90.00
#
_symmetry.space_group_name_H-M   'P 1'
#
loop_
_entity.id
_entity.type
_entity.pdbx_description
1 polymer ?
#
loop_
_entity_poly.entity_id
_entity_poly.type
_entity_poly.pdbx_seq_one_letter_code
_entity_poly.pdbx_strand_id
1 'polypeptide(L)'
;MTVCFLQGTSGSDQSLRLDPRRPGMNLTTDFHHLATRQSAFSMAQLAEQQSRLSGPSGLFMKLIRQIRSHGRQSPLFEDLAQLEGRKRQWLAERAVQFAMGLHGRRPEVDNPFKGKLREDLCCIMFDDLSLHTLVERYAASEALRRHDSEYFSKLIATTRNTVERRIVFHGLLEHFDRLLPIEKSIYPLNYRSVQYAHLEQEEALYGKLIMEQPISALLQVHTPEWLLENLSSFEFSID
;
A
#
# COMPACT_ATOMS: atom_id res chain seq x y z
N MET A 1 62.80 6.62 22.54
CA MET A 1 62.34 6.87 21.16
C MET A 1 61.36 5.76 20.79
N THR A 2 60.10 6.17 20.64
CA THR A 2 58.92 5.53 20.03
C THR A 2 58.59 4.06 20.36
N VAL A 3 57.68 3.91 21.32
CA VAL A 3 56.86 2.71 21.56
C VAL A 3 55.51 2.93 20.86
N CYS A 4 55.17 2.12 19.86
CA CYS A 4 53.87 2.17 19.20
C CYS A 4 52.82 1.46 20.07
N PHE A 5 51.87 2.24 20.60
CA PHE A 5 50.66 1.72 21.26
C PHE A 5 49.53 1.60 20.23
N LEU A 6 48.94 0.40 20.16
CA LEU A 6 47.62 0.15 19.60
C LEU A 6 46.57 0.86 20.48
N GLN A 7 45.71 1.66 19.87
CA GLN A 7 44.54 2.24 20.53
C GLN A 7 43.29 1.78 19.77
N GLY A 8 42.45 1.02 20.48
CA GLY A 8 41.12 0.64 20.03
C GLY A 8 40.06 1.68 20.43
N THR A 9 38.93 1.54 19.72
CA THR A 9 37.53 1.92 20.03
C THR A 9 37.11 3.40 20.11
N SER A 10 36.19 3.77 19.21
CA SER A 10 34.86 4.36 19.48
C SER A 10 34.23 4.71 18.11
N GLY A 11 33.10 4.20 17.66
CA GLY A 11 31.86 3.96 18.40
C GLY A 11 30.85 5.06 18.06
N SER A 12 30.39 5.15 16.82
CA SER A 12 29.18 5.92 16.48
C SER A 12 28.33 5.15 15.46
N ASP A 13 27.99 3.92 15.81
CA ASP A 13 26.83 3.25 15.25
C ASP A 13 25.59 3.89 15.92
N GLN A 14 25.17 5.05 15.42
CA GLN A 14 23.86 5.63 15.73
C GLN A 14 22.81 4.83 14.97
N SER A 15 22.67 3.56 15.39
CA SER A 15 21.42 2.84 15.36
C SER A 15 20.35 3.77 15.94
N LEU A 16 19.55 4.36 15.05
CA LEU A 16 18.29 5.02 15.37
C LEU A 16 17.38 3.94 15.96
N ARG A 17 17.59 3.63 17.23
CA ARG A 17 16.66 2.87 18.05
C ARG A 17 15.40 3.72 18.16
N LEU A 18 14.42 3.37 17.34
CA LEU A 18 13.09 3.95 17.39
C LEU A 18 12.53 3.74 18.80
N ASP A 19 12.28 4.86 19.48
CA ASP A 19 11.75 4.90 20.84
C ASP A 19 10.37 4.21 20.91
N PRO A 20 10.20 3.15 21.73
CA PRO A 20 8.94 2.43 21.89
C PRO A 20 7.79 3.27 22.47
N ARG A 21 8.02 4.55 22.84
CA ARG A 21 7.06 5.42 23.53
C ARG A 21 6.50 6.57 22.69
N ARG A 22 6.69 6.63 21.37
CA ARG A 22 6.08 7.70 20.56
C ARG A 22 4.53 7.64 20.63
N PRO A 23 3.87 8.73 21.07
CA PRO A 23 2.41 8.78 21.13
C PRO A 23 1.83 9.03 19.73
N GLY A 24 0.99 8.10 19.26
CA GLY A 24 0.11 8.24 18.10
C GLY A 24 0.82 8.42 16.75
N MET A 25 0.69 7.43 15.85
CA MET A 25 1.01 7.62 14.43
C MET A 25 0.26 8.85 13.92
N ASN A 26 0.99 9.86 13.45
CA ASN A 26 0.38 10.98 12.74
C ASN A 26 0.33 10.54 11.27
N LEU A 27 -0.79 9.93 10.91
CA LEU A 27 -0.97 9.07 9.73
C LEU A 27 -0.51 9.75 8.43
N THR A 28 -0.87 11.03 8.27
CA THR A 28 -0.46 11.87 7.14
C THR A 28 1.05 12.12 7.14
N THR A 29 1.67 12.31 8.31
CA THR A 29 3.10 12.60 8.46
C THR A 29 3.96 11.36 8.16
N ASP A 30 3.57 10.18 8.65
CA ASP A 30 4.34 8.95 8.47
C ASP A 30 4.37 8.50 7.00
N PHE A 31 3.23 8.58 6.31
CA PHE A 31 3.15 8.29 4.89
C PHE A 31 4.00 9.25 4.05
N HIS A 32 3.95 10.55 4.35
CA HIS A 32 4.79 11.54 3.67
C HIS A 32 6.28 11.31 3.95
N HIS A 33 6.68 10.99 5.18
CA HIS A 33 8.07 10.66 5.48
C HIS A 33 8.55 9.41 4.75
N LEU A 34 7.71 8.36 4.66
CA LEU A 34 8.02 7.18 3.87
C LEU A 34 8.19 7.54 2.39
N ALA A 35 7.26 8.32 1.82
CA ALA A 35 7.35 8.78 0.44
C ALA A 35 8.64 9.57 0.19
N THR A 36 9.00 10.52 1.07
CA THR A 36 10.25 11.29 0.97
C THR A 36 11.48 10.40 1.00
N ARG A 37 11.53 9.39 1.88
CA ARG A 37 12.65 8.44 1.91
C ARG A 37 12.71 7.61 0.64
N GLN A 38 11.58 7.12 0.14
CA GLN A 38 11.54 6.34 -1.08
C GLN A 38 11.96 7.16 -2.32
N SER A 39 11.68 8.47 -2.34
CA SER A 39 12.13 9.38 -3.41
C SER A 39 13.65 9.53 -3.52
N ALA A 40 14.42 9.12 -2.50
CA ALA A 40 15.88 9.10 -2.56
C ALA A 40 16.44 7.89 -3.35
N PHE A 41 15.60 6.91 -3.67
CA PHE A 41 15.98 5.72 -4.45
C PHE A 41 15.62 5.90 -5.93
N SER A 42 16.39 5.24 -6.80
CA SER A 42 16.03 5.11 -8.20
C SER A 42 14.83 4.19 -8.40
N MET A 43 14.10 4.36 -9.52
CA MET A 43 12.97 3.49 -9.87
C MET A 43 13.37 2.01 -9.95
N ALA A 44 14.58 1.70 -10.41
CA ALA A 44 15.09 0.32 -10.46
C ALA A 44 15.29 -0.27 -9.06
N GLN A 45 15.83 0.51 -8.12
CA GLN A 45 15.99 0.08 -6.72
C GLN A 45 14.63 -0.13 -6.05
N LEU A 46 13.67 0.77 -6.27
CA LEU A 46 12.31 0.64 -5.77
C LEU A 46 11.60 -0.61 -6.33
N ALA A 47 11.71 -0.84 -7.64
CA ALA A 47 11.15 -2.04 -8.28
C ALA A 47 11.80 -3.33 -7.74
N GLU A 48 13.11 -3.30 -7.47
CA GLU A 48 13.81 -4.42 -6.85
C GLU A 48 13.33 -4.67 -5.41
N GLN A 49 13.20 -3.62 -4.59
CA GLN A 49 12.65 -3.71 -3.23
C GLN A 49 11.23 -4.29 -3.25
N GLN A 50 10.38 -3.80 -4.15
CA GLN A 50 9.02 -4.30 -4.29
C GLN A 50 9.01 -5.79 -4.70
N SER A 51 9.83 -6.16 -5.69
CA SER A 51 9.97 -7.55 -6.16
C SER A 51 10.48 -8.50 -5.07
N ARG A 52 11.44 -8.05 -4.25
CA ARG A 52 11.94 -8.82 -3.09
C ARG A 52 10.84 -9.09 -2.06
N LEU A 53 9.90 -8.15 -1.88
CA LEU A 53 8.80 -8.29 -0.93
C LEU A 53 7.64 -9.13 -1.51
N SER A 54 7.04 -8.68 -2.60
CA SER A 54 5.77 -9.17 -3.13
C SER A 54 5.87 -9.81 -4.53
N GLY A 55 7.07 -9.92 -5.10
CA GLY A 55 7.28 -10.59 -6.38
C GLY A 55 7.06 -12.12 -6.32
N PRO A 56 7.07 -12.81 -7.47
CA PRO A 56 6.81 -14.26 -7.56
C PRO A 56 7.76 -15.13 -6.71
N SER A 57 8.97 -14.64 -6.44
CA SER A 57 9.98 -15.26 -5.59
C SER A 57 10.27 -14.47 -4.30
N GLY A 58 9.42 -13.49 -3.99
CA GLY A 58 9.56 -12.57 -2.86
C GLY A 58 9.22 -13.20 -1.51
N LEU A 59 9.39 -12.42 -0.45
CA LEU A 59 9.16 -12.84 0.94
C LEU A 59 7.74 -13.32 1.18
N PHE A 60 6.71 -12.68 0.61
CA PHE A 60 5.33 -13.12 0.76
C PHE A 60 5.08 -14.49 0.13
N MET A 61 5.63 -14.76 -1.06
CA MET A 61 5.50 -16.07 -1.68
C MET A 61 6.22 -17.17 -0.88
N LYS A 62 7.38 -16.85 -0.29
CA LYS A 62 8.07 -17.76 0.65
C LYS A 62 7.22 -18.01 1.89
N LEU A 63 6.63 -16.97 2.49
CA LEU A 63 5.72 -17.08 3.62
C LEU A 63 4.53 -18.00 3.32
N ILE A 64 3.85 -17.77 2.20
CA ILE A 64 2.70 -18.58 1.77
C ILE A 64 3.08 -20.06 1.65
N ARG A 65 4.21 -20.37 0.99
CA ARG A 65 4.70 -21.74 0.85
C ARG A 65 4.97 -22.37 2.22
N GLN A 66 5.62 -21.63 3.12
CA GLN A 66 5.92 -22.11 4.46
C GLN A 66 4.68 -22.33 5.32
N ILE A 67 3.66 -21.47 5.23
CA ILE A 67 2.37 -21.67 5.90
C ILE A 67 1.68 -22.92 5.38
N ARG A 68 1.66 -23.13 4.06
CA ARG A 68 1.03 -24.31 3.45
C ARG A 68 1.73 -25.61 3.86
N SER A 69 3.07 -25.61 3.90
CA SER A 69 3.87 -26.78 4.27
C SER A 69 3.86 -27.06 5.78
N HIS A 70 4.10 -26.04 6.61
CA HIS A 70 4.39 -26.21 8.04
C HIS A 70 3.30 -25.64 8.96
N GLY A 71 2.34 -24.88 8.44
CA GLY A 71 1.31 -24.21 9.26
C GLY A 71 1.94 -23.30 10.33
N ARG A 72 1.54 -23.49 11.60
CA ARG A 72 2.03 -22.69 12.73
C ARG A 72 3.51 -22.94 13.04
N GLN A 73 4.06 -24.07 12.61
CA GLN A 73 5.48 -24.43 12.79
C GLN A 73 6.39 -23.81 11.72
N SER A 74 5.88 -22.86 10.93
CA SER A 74 6.70 -22.15 9.96
C SER A 74 7.88 -21.44 10.66
N PRO A 75 9.12 -21.58 10.16
CA PRO A 75 10.27 -20.86 10.69
C PRO A 75 10.15 -19.33 10.49
N LEU A 76 9.31 -18.89 9.55
CA LEU A 76 9.03 -17.47 9.31
C LEU A 76 8.11 -16.85 10.37
N PHE A 77 7.81 -17.58 11.45
CA PHE A 77 7.10 -17.11 12.64
C PHE A 77 8.00 -17.06 13.89
N GLU A 78 9.29 -17.35 13.77
CA GLU A 78 10.23 -17.35 14.92
C GLU A 78 10.41 -15.96 15.54
N ASP A 79 10.34 -14.91 14.72
CA ASP A 79 10.41 -13.50 15.14
C ASP A 79 9.29 -13.10 16.11
N LEU A 80 8.14 -13.79 16.06
CA LEU A 80 7.01 -13.55 16.96
C LEU A 80 7.37 -13.77 18.44
N ALA A 81 8.27 -14.73 18.73
CA ALA A 81 8.69 -15.03 20.09
C ALA A 81 9.51 -13.89 20.72
N GLN A 82 10.08 -13.03 19.88
CA GLN A 82 10.91 -11.89 20.29
C GLN A 82 10.09 -10.60 20.46
N LEU A 83 8.79 -10.61 20.13
CA LEU A 83 7.95 -9.44 20.26
C LEU A 83 7.70 -9.09 21.73
N GLU A 84 8.05 -7.86 22.11
CA GLU A 84 7.77 -7.33 23.43
C GLU A 84 6.39 -6.66 23.51
N GLY A 85 5.68 -6.92 24.61
CA GLY A 85 4.42 -6.26 24.93
C GLY A 85 3.16 -6.97 24.39
N ARG A 86 2.15 -7.09 25.27
CA ARG A 86 0.92 -7.85 25.00
C ARG A 86 0.18 -7.38 23.75
N LYS A 87 0.16 -6.07 23.48
CA LYS A 87 -0.52 -5.50 22.30
C LYS A 87 0.16 -5.92 20.98
N ARG A 88 1.49 -5.91 20.92
CA ARG A 88 2.25 -6.32 19.73
C ARG A 88 2.12 -7.81 19.47
N GLN A 89 2.29 -8.61 20.52
CA GLN A 89 2.09 -10.07 20.44
C GLN A 89 0.68 -10.42 19.98
N TRP A 90 -0.35 -9.76 20.52
CA TRP A 90 -1.74 -9.99 20.12
C TRP A 90 -1.99 -9.65 18.65
N LEU A 91 -1.51 -8.50 18.17
CA LEU A 91 -1.69 -8.09 16.77
C LEU A 91 -1.00 -9.07 15.81
N ALA A 92 0.24 -9.45 16.12
CA ALA A 92 0.99 -10.39 15.31
C ALA A 92 0.34 -11.78 15.29
N GLU A 93 -0.17 -12.27 16.43
CA GLU A 93 -0.91 -13.52 16.49
C GLU A 93 -2.20 -13.45 15.66
N ARG A 94 -2.92 -12.32 15.67
CA ARG A 94 -4.10 -12.14 14.78
C ARG A 94 -3.71 -12.20 13.31
N ALA A 95 -2.58 -11.61 12.91
CA ALA A 95 -2.08 -11.71 11.54
C ALA A 95 -1.71 -13.15 11.16
N VAL A 96 -1.12 -13.93 12.09
CA VAL A 96 -0.86 -15.37 11.89
C VAL A 96 -2.15 -16.14 11.67
N GLN A 97 -3.15 -15.96 12.54
CA GLN A 97 -4.42 -16.67 12.42
C GLN A 97 -5.12 -16.34 11.11
N PHE A 98 -5.11 -15.07 10.71
CA PHE A 98 -5.61 -14.64 9.39
C PHE A 98 -4.87 -15.34 8.25
N ALA A 99 -3.53 -15.29 8.22
CA ALA A 99 -2.75 -15.90 7.16
C ALA A 99 -2.92 -17.42 7.10
N MET A 100 -3.00 -18.10 8.25
CA MET A 100 -3.28 -19.54 8.31
C MET A 100 -4.69 -19.87 7.80
N GLY A 101 -5.69 -19.05 8.12
CA GLY A 101 -7.05 -19.19 7.61
C GLY A 101 -7.12 -19.05 6.10
N LEU A 102 -6.54 -17.98 5.56
CA LEU A 102 -6.49 -17.69 4.12
C LEU A 102 -5.85 -18.81 3.29
N HIS A 103 -4.93 -19.58 3.88
CA HIS A 103 -4.24 -20.69 3.21
C HIS A 103 -4.71 -22.08 3.68
N GLY A 104 -5.92 -22.17 4.26
CA GLY A 104 -6.60 -23.43 4.54
C GLY A 104 -5.97 -24.28 5.64
N ARG A 105 -5.18 -23.68 6.54
CA ARG A 105 -4.54 -24.37 7.68
C ARG A 105 -5.33 -24.20 8.98
N ARG A 106 -6.28 -23.26 9.01
CA ARG A 106 -7.21 -22.94 10.10
C ARG A 106 -8.53 -22.45 9.51
N PRO A 107 -9.61 -22.33 10.32
CA PRO A 107 -10.77 -21.57 9.91
C PRO A 107 -10.41 -20.13 9.52
N GLU A 108 -11.11 -19.58 8.54
CA GLU A 108 -10.96 -18.18 8.14
C GLU A 108 -11.34 -17.25 9.31
N VAL A 109 -10.57 -16.17 9.45
CA VAL A 109 -10.83 -15.10 10.42
C VAL A 109 -10.67 -13.76 9.72
N ASP A 110 -11.27 -12.71 10.27
CA ASP A 110 -11.11 -11.36 9.73
C ASP A 110 -9.64 -10.91 9.74
N ASN A 111 -9.25 -10.17 8.70
CA ASN A 111 -7.95 -9.52 8.64
C ASN A 111 -7.82 -8.47 9.77
N PRO A 112 -6.78 -8.50 10.62
CA PRO A 112 -6.62 -7.53 11.71
C PRO A 112 -6.42 -6.08 11.26
N PHE A 113 -6.12 -5.86 9.98
CA PHE A 113 -5.94 -4.55 9.37
C PHE A 113 -7.14 -4.09 8.53
N LYS A 114 -8.26 -4.84 8.56
CA LYS A 114 -9.51 -4.46 7.88
C LYS A 114 -9.99 -3.09 8.36
N GLY A 115 -10.37 -2.24 7.41
CA GLY A 115 -10.88 -0.89 7.68
C GLY A 115 -9.80 0.15 8.02
N LYS A 116 -8.51 -0.20 7.98
CA LYS A 116 -7.43 0.79 8.02
C LYS A 116 -7.39 1.63 6.76
N LEU A 117 -6.89 2.85 6.89
CA LEU A 117 -6.62 3.72 5.76
C LEU A 117 -5.55 3.09 4.85
N ARG A 118 -5.64 3.39 3.55
CA ARG A 118 -4.69 2.90 2.55
C ARG A 118 -3.25 3.29 2.91
N GLU A 119 -3.07 4.55 3.32
CA GLU A 119 -1.79 5.12 3.71
C GLU A 119 -1.16 4.36 4.89
N ASP A 120 -1.96 3.95 5.88
CA ASP A 120 -1.49 3.13 7.01
C ASP A 120 -1.02 1.75 6.56
N LEU A 121 -1.79 1.13 5.67
CA LEU A 121 -1.46 -0.18 5.13
C LEU A 121 -0.16 -0.12 4.32
N CYS A 122 0.04 0.95 3.55
CA CYS A 122 1.28 1.21 2.84
C CYS A 122 2.46 1.40 3.81
N CYS A 123 2.29 2.15 4.89
CA CYS A 123 3.33 2.29 5.92
C CYS A 123 3.69 0.95 6.57
N ILE A 124 2.69 0.13 6.91
CA ILE A 124 2.94 -1.20 7.48
C ILE A 124 3.70 -2.07 6.47
N MET A 125 3.25 -2.08 5.21
CA MET A 125 3.78 -2.99 4.17
C MET A 125 5.16 -2.58 3.65
N PHE A 126 5.39 -1.29 3.39
CA PHE A 126 6.55 -0.81 2.63
C PHE A 126 7.59 -0.06 3.45
N ASP A 127 7.32 0.26 4.73
CA ASP A 127 8.34 0.84 5.59
C ASP A 127 9.26 -0.25 6.15
N ASP A 128 10.52 -0.28 5.73
CA ASP A 128 11.51 -1.21 6.27
C ASP A 128 11.94 -0.87 7.71
N LEU A 129 11.61 0.32 8.22
CA LEU A 129 11.77 0.70 9.63
C LEU A 129 10.55 0.33 10.48
N SER A 130 9.52 -0.24 9.86
CA SER A 130 8.31 -0.70 10.55
C SER A 130 8.63 -1.78 11.59
N LEU A 131 8.01 -1.68 12.77
CA LEU A 131 8.07 -2.71 13.82
C LEU A 131 7.17 -3.92 13.54
N HIS A 132 6.58 -3.99 12.35
CA HIS A 132 5.67 -5.07 11.96
C HIS A 132 6.47 -6.25 11.40
N THR A 133 6.10 -7.44 11.86
CA THR A 133 6.66 -8.71 11.40
C THR A 133 6.27 -9.00 9.95
N LEU A 134 6.94 -9.97 9.32
CA LEU A 134 6.65 -10.34 7.93
C LEU A 134 5.19 -10.76 7.73
N VAL A 135 4.60 -11.48 8.69
CA VAL A 135 3.20 -11.91 8.62
C VAL A 135 2.21 -10.75 8.78
N GLU A 136 2.56 -9.74 9.57
CA GLU A 136 1.77 -8.51 9.68
C GLU A 136 1.85 -7.69 8.39
N ARG A 137 3.04 -7.55 7.79
CA ARG A 137 3.21 -6.93 6.46
C ARG A 137 2.39 -7.68 5.40
N TYR A 138 2.37 -9.01 5.45
CA TYR A 138 1.56 -9.82 4.55
C TYR A 138 0.05 -9.58 4.74
N ALA A 139 -0.43 -9.61 5.99
CA ALA A 139 -1.84 -9.32 6.27
C ALA A 139 -2.22 -7.88 5.86
N ALA A 140 -1.35 -6.89 6.08
CA ALA A 140 -1.57 -5.52 5.60
C ALA A 140 -1.64 -5.47 4.06
N SER A 141 -0.80 -6.23 3.36
CA SER A 141 -0.84 -6.31 1.89
C SER A 141 -2.15 -6.89 1.36
N GLU A 142 -2.74 -7.88 2.05
CA GLU A 142 -4.06 -8.42 1.67
C GLU A 142 -5.19 -7.41 1.93
N ALA A 143 -5.09 -6.63 3.01
CA ALA A 143 -6.03 -5.53 3.27
C ALA A 143 -5.90 -4.42 2.22
N LEU A 144 -4.67 -4.06 1.83
CA LEU A 144 -4.39 -3.07 0.79
C LEU A 144 -4.94 -3.54 -0.57
N ARG A 145 -4.68 -4.80 -0.93
CA ARG A 145 -5.21 -5.43 -2.14
C ARG A 145 -6.73 -5.40 -2.16
N ARG A 146 -7.39 -5.72 -1.04
CA ARG A 146 -8.85 -5.66 -0.91
C ARG A 146 -9.37 -4.24 -1.11
N HIS A 147 -8.77 -3.26 -0.43
CA HIS A 147 -9.12 -1.84 -0.55
C HIS A 147 -9.03 -1.35 -2.01
N ASP A 148 -7.90 -1.59 -2.66
CA ASP A 148 -7.69 -1.18 -4.06
C ASP A 148 -8.60 -1.95 -5.01
N SER A 149 -8.86 -3.24 -4.76
CA SER A 149 -9.79 -4.04 -5.57
C SER A 149 -11.22 -3.51 -5.50
N GLU A 150 -11.69 -3.08 -4.32
CA GLU A 150 -13.01 -2.49 -4.13
C GLU A 150 -13.13 -1.15 -4.87
N TYR A 151 -12.10 -0.29 -4.78
CA TYR A 151 -12.01 0.95 -5.55
C TYR A 151 -12.07 0.70 -7.06
N PHE A 152 -11.19 -0.17 -7.59
CA PHE A 152 -11.12 -0.43 -9.02
C PHE A 152 -12.35 -1.16 -9.55
N SER A 153 -12.97 -2.04 -8.77
CA SER A 153 -14.22 -2.70 -9.17
C SER A 153 -15.33 -1.68 -9.40
N LYS A 154 -15.45 -0.68 -8.51
CA LYS A 154 -16.41 0.41 -8.67
C LYS A 154 -16.02 1.33 -9.84
N LEU A 155 -14.74 1.69 -9.95
CA LEU A 155 -14.26 2.55 -11.03
C LEU A 155 -14.50 1.92 -12.41
N ILE A 156 -14.17 0.65 -12.61
CA ILE A 156 -14.40 -0.07 -13.87
C ILE A 156 -15.91 -0.20 -14.16
N ALA A 157 -16.76 -0.33 -13.13
CA ALA A 157 -18.20 -0.38 -13.32
C ALA A 157 -18.77 0.91 -13.95
N THR A 158 -18.10 2.07 -13.77
CA THR A 158 -18.47 3.34 -14.44
C THR A 158 -18.31 3.28 -15.95
N THR A 159 -17.72 2.22 -16.50
CA THR A 159 -17.49 2.10 -17.95
C THR A 159 -18.38 1.04 -18.62
N ARG A 160 -19.32 0.43 -17.87
CA ARG A 160 -20.18 -0.65 -18.38
C ARG A 160 -21.37 -0.07 -19.13
N ASN A 161 -21.65 -0.63 -20.31
CA ASN A 161 -22.78 -0.25 -21.15
C ASN A 161 -22.83 1.27 -21.48
N THR A 162 -21.68 1.94 -21.48
CA THR A 162 -21.55 3.37 -21.78
C THR A 162 -20.28 3.62 -22.60
N VAL A 163 -20.28 4.72 -23.34
CA VAL A 163 -19.09 5.26 -24.01
C VAL A 163 -18.32 6.23 -23.11
N GLU A 164 -18.88 6.63 -21.97
CA GLU A 164 -18.23 7.53 -21.02
C GLU A 164 -16.94 6.90 -20.44
N ARG A 165 -15.81 7.60 -20.58
CA ARG A 165 -14.50 7.18 -20.05
C ARG A 165 -13.79 8.23 -19.19
N ARG A 166 -14.28 9.46 -19.11
CA ARG A 166 -13.66 10.55 -18.33
C ARG A 166 -13.56 10.17 -16.86
N ILE A 167 -14.63 9.59 -16.28
CA ILE A 167 -14.64 9.12 -14.88
C ILE A 167 -13.51 8.12 -14.60
N VAL A 168 -13.34 7.10 -15.47
CA VAL A 168 -12.30 6.09 -15.26
C VAL A 168 -10.90 6.68 -15.39
N PHE A 169 -10.65 7.58 -16.34
CA PHE A 169 -9.33 8.20 -16.49
C PHE A 169 -9.00 9.15 -15.34
N HIS A 170 -9.97 9.96 -14.89
CA HIS A 170 -9.82 10.77 -13.66
C HIS A 170 -9.49 9.88 -12.46
N GLY A 171 -10.21 8.77 -12.26
CA GLY A 171 -9.95 7.86 -11.16
C GLY A 171 -8.62 7.11 -11.25
N LEU A 172 -8.14 6.77 -12.46
CA LEU A 172 -6.83 6.16 -12.67
C LEU A 172 -5.69 7.14 -12.34
N LEU A 173 -5.82 8.39 -12.78
CA LEU A 173 -4.85 9.45 -12.48
C LEU A 173 -4.82 9.79 -11.00
N GLU A 174 -5.99 9.97 -10.37
CA GLU A 174 -6.11 10.24 -8.94
C GLU A 174 -5.46 9.12 -8.11
N HIS A 175 -5.77 7.86 -8.41
CA HIS A 175 -5.17 6.73 -7.71
C HIS A 175 -3.65 6.70 -7.91
N PHE A 176 -3.18 6.82 -9.15
CA PHE A 176 -1.76 6.80 -9.46
C PHE A 176 -1.01 7.92 -8.74
N ASP A 177 -1.55 9.13 -8.70
CA ASP A 177 -0.89 10.27 -8.06
C ASP A 177 -0.70 10.06 -6.55
N ARG A 178 -1.62 9.35 -5.89
CA ARG A 178 -1.57 9.00 -4.46
C ARG A 178 -0.63 7.84 -4.12
N LEU A 179 -0.14 7.09 -5.11
CA LEU A 179 0.77 5.96 -4.86
C LEU A 179 2.12 6.42 -4.27
N LEU A 180 2.66 5.60 -3.38
CA LEU A 180 4.06 5.72 -2.95
C LEU A 180 5.03 5.53 -4.14
N PRO A 181 6.25 6.09 -4.08
CA PRO A 181 7.25 5.84 -5.12
C PRO A 181 7.50 4.34 -5.40
N ILE A 182 7.53 3.49 -4.37
CA ILE A 182 7.68 2.03 -4.54
C ILE A 182 6.49 1.35 -5.22
N GLU A 183 5.29 1.93 -5.10
CA GLU A 183 4.11 1.43 -5.79
C GLU A 183 4.13 1.87 -7.26
N LYS A 184 4.57 3.10 -7.53
CA LYS A 184 4.76 3.63 -8.89
C LYS A 184 5.83 2.87 -9.68
N SER A 185 6.78 2.22 -9.01
CA SER A 185 7.95 1.60 -9.66
C SER A 185 7.65 0.41 -10.58
N ILE A 186 6.44 -0.16 -10.52
CA ILE A 186 6.01 -1.25 -11.41
C ILE A 186 5.16 -0.79 -12.59
N TYR A 187 4.82 0.49 -12.66
CA TYR A 187 4.11 1.05 -13.79
C TYR A 187 5.11 1.44 -14.89
N PRO A 188 4.70 1.44 -16.17
CA PRO A 188 5.47 2.05 -17.24
C PRO A 188 5.86 3.51 -16.90
N LEU A 189 7.06 3.95 -17.30
CA LEU A 189 7.56 5.29 -17.00
C LEU A 189 6.62 6.41 -17.49
N ASN A 190 5.90 6.17 -18.58
CA ASN A 190 4.94 7.08 -19.18
C ASN A 190 3.48 6.79 -18.79
N TYR A 191 3.23 5.96 -17.78
CA TYR A 191 1.87 5.54 -17.42
C TYR A 191 0.94 6.74 -17.19
N ARG A 192 1.35 7.68 -16.33
CA ARG A 192 0.55 8.87 -16.01
C ARG A 192 0.27 9.72 -17.26
N SER A 193 1.27 9.98 -18.09
CA SER A 193 1.11 10.81 -19.28
C SER A 193 0.22 10.12 -20.33
N VAL A 194 0.29 8.80 -20.46
CA VAL A 194 -0.62 8.03 -21.32
C VAL A 194 -2.07 8.12 -20.82
N GLN A 195 -2.32 7.93 -19.51
CA GLN A 195 -3.68 8.07 -18.96
C GLN A 195 -4.23 9.49 -19.12
N TYR A 196 -3.38 10.50 -18.94
CA TYR A 196 -3.75 11.90 -19.13
C TYR A 196 -4.08 12.22 -20.59
N ALA A 197 -3.30 11.73 -21.56
CA ALA A 197 -3.60 11.90 -22.98
C ALA A 197 -4.94 11.26 -23.39
N HIS A 198 -5.29 10.11 -22.80
CA HIS A 198 -6.62 9.53 -23.00
C HIS A 198 -7.73 10.38 -22.40
N LEU A 199 -7.53 10.95 -21.21
CA LEU A 199 -8.49 11.89 -20.63
C LEU A 199 -8.70 13.11 -21.52
N GLU A 200 -7.62 13.74 -22.00
CA GLU A 200 -7.70 14.92 -22.88
C GLU A 200 -8.47 14.60 -24.18
N GLN A 201 -8.27 13.40 -24.73
CA GLN A 201 -9.02 12.95 -25.91
C GLN A 201 -10.52 12.84 -25.63
N GLU A 202 -10.91 12.27 -24.48
CA GLU A 202 -12.32 12.15 -24.11
C GLU A 202 -12.95 13.52 -23.80
N GLU A 203 -12.23 14.41 -23.12
CA GLU A 203 -12.69 15.77 -22.83
C GLU A 203 -12.80 16.62 -24.10
N ALA A 204 -11.97 16.38 -25.11
CA ALA A 204 -12.10 17.04 -26.41
C ALA A 204 -13.38 16.61 -27.17
N LEU A 205 -13.88 15.40 -26.93
CA LEU A 205 -15.08 14.86 -27.57
C LEU A 205 -16.36 15.23 -26.82
N TYR A 206 -16.33 15.16 -25.49
CA TYR A 206 -17.53 15.23 -24.64
C TYR A 206 -17.55 16.43 -23.69
N GLY A 207 -16.52 17.28 -23.73
CA GLY A 207 -16.34 18.37 -22.78
C GLY A 207 -15.65 17.94 -21.49
N LYS A 208 -15.19 18.92 -20.72
CA LYS A 208 -14.50 18.67 -19.45
C LYS A 208 -15.45 18.15 -18.38
N LEU A 209 -14.96 17.24 -17.55
CA LEU A 209 -15.67 16.78 -16.36
C LEU A 209 -15.08 17.51 -15.15
N ILE A 210 -15.86 18.42 -14.54
CA ILE A 210 -15.44 19.25 -13.41
C ILE A 210 -16.08 18.69 -12.13
N MET A 211 -15.25 18.11 -11.28
CA MET A 211 -15.71 17.47 -10.05
C MET A 211 -15.18 18.24 -8.84
N GLU A 212 -16.08 18.64 -7.94
CA GLU A 212 -15.71 19.29 -6.68
C GLU A 212 -15.07 18.32 -5.68
N GLN A 213 -15.39 17.03 -5.81
CA GLN A 213 -14.90 15.96 -4.96
C GLN A 213 -14.06 14.98 -5.76
N PRO A 214 -13.04 14.35 -5.14
CA PRO A 214 -12.29 13.29 -5.79
C PRO A 214 -13.18 12.09 -6.11
N ILE A 215 -12.84 11.36 -7.18
CA ILE A 215 -13.52 10.13 -7.60
C ILE A 215 -13.56 9.12 -6.46
N SER A 216 -12.49 9.00 -5.67
CA SER A 216 -12.46 8.11 -4.51
C SER A 216 -13.53 8.45 -3.47
N ALA A 217 -13.81 9.73 -3.21
CA ALA A 217 -14.87 10.15 -2.28
C ALA A 217 -16.26 9.88 -2.89
N LEU A 218 -16.46 10.23 -4.16
CA LEU A 218 -17.71 9.98 -4.87
C LEU A 218 -18.08 8.49 -4.88
N LEU A 219 -17.12 7.61 -5.16
CA LEU A 219 -17.35 6.15 -5.17
C LEU A 219 -17.54 5.53 -3.77
N GLN A 220 -17.28 6.28 -2.69
CA GLN A 220 -17.62 5.83 -1.33
C GLN A 220 -19.10 6.04 -1.02
N VAL A 221 -19.70 7.12 -1.50
CA VAL A 221 -21.08 7.52 -1.17
C VAL A 221 -22.09 7.20 -2.27
N HIS A 222 -21.66 7.09 -3.52
CA HIS A 222 -22.52 6.84 -4.67
C HIS A 222 -22.18 5.52 -5.39
N THR A 223 -23.17 4.97 -6.08
CA THR A 223 -22.96 3.83 -6.98
C THR A 223 -22.36 4.31 -8.31
N PRO A 224 -21.66 3.44 -9.05
CA PRO A 224 -21.19 3.74 -10.40
C PRO A 224 -22.31 4.20 -11.34
N GLU A 225 -23.48 3.58 -11.27
CA GLU A 225 -24.65 3.92 -12.07
C GLU A 225 -25.16 5.34 -11.74
N TRP A 226 -25.20 5.69 -10.46
CA TRP A 226 -25.61 7.02 -10.03
C TRP A 226 -24.67 8.10 -10.59
N LEU A 227 -23.35 7.87 -10.60
CA LEU A 227 -22.40 8.83 -11.17
C LEU A 227 -22.63 9.05 -12.67
N LEU A 228 -22.98 7.98 -13.39
CA LEU A 228 -23.28 8.07 -14.83
C LEU A 228 -24.58 8.82 -15.12
N GLU A 229 -25.62 8.61 -14.30
CA GLU A 229 -26.90 9.30 -14.44
C GLU A 229 -26.82 10.78 -14.08
N ASN A 230 -25.81 11.19 -13.29
CA ASN A 230 -25.63 12.56 -12.79
C ASN A 230 -24.44 13.30 -13.44
N LEU A 231 -23.92 12.82 -14.59
CA LEU A 231 -22.80 13.45 -15.30
C LEU A 231 -22.99 14.95 -15.55
N SER A 232 -24.19 15.36 -15.94
CA SER A 232 -24.51 16.76 -16.23
C SER A 232 -24.26 17.69 -15.04
N SER A 233 -24.43 17.20 -13.80
CA SER A 233 -24.15 17.97 -12.59
C SER A 233 -22.66 18.29 -12.40
N PHE A 234 -21.77 17.56 -13.07
CA PHE A 234 -20.32 17.73 -13.05
C PHE A 234 -19.80 18.50 -14.28
N GLU A 235 -20.67 18.88 -15.21
CA GLU A 235 -20.27 19.62 -16.42
C GLU A 235 -20.50 21.12 -16.28
N PHE A 236 -21.21 21.57 -15.24
CA PHE A 236 -21.48 22.98 -14.98
C PHE A 236 -20.37 23.64 -14.16
N SER A 237 -19.37 24.21 -14.85
CA SER A 237 -18.78 25.47 -14.44
C SER A 237 -19.34 26.53 -15.39
N ILE A 238 -20.36 27.25 -14.95
CA ILE A 238 -20.80 28.48 -15.61
C ILE A 238 -19.80 29.55 -15.19
N ASP A 239 -19.10 30.14 -16.17
CA ASP A 239 -18.40 31.43 -16.03
C ASP A 239 -19.36 32.54 -15.54
#